data_AF-A0A9W9C404-F1
#
_entry.id   AF-A0A9W9C404-F1
#
_cell.length_a   1.000
_cell.length_b   1.000
_cell.length_c   1.000
_cell.angle_alpha   90.00
_cell.angle_beta   90.00
_cell.angle_gamma   90.00
#
_symmetry.space_group_name_H-M   'P 1'
#
loop_
_entity.id
_entity.type
_entity.pdbx_description
1 polymer ?
#
loop_
_entity_poly.entity_id
_entity_poly.type
_entity_poly.pdbx_seq_one_letter_code
_entity_poly.pdbx_strand_id
1 'polypeptide(L)'
;MLYSSFLLPVLLALSTSVAAAPSTPTSTEFTFAQWIEDIIADPTGDHLSPEEAVAAKNAAVASNTLGKRINCDQNWGRANANDAASCLSDLARKGAAGTRCVVGNDQFGVQMCRIGNAQVAASKSERSAQGANCNDVARTGGLVFDSCWRSDGTVKGSEICVGNRLMQVNILAP
;
A
#
# COMPACT_ATOMS: atom_id res chain seq x y z
N MET A 1 78.86 35.74 23.66
CA MET A 1 78.41 34.93 22.50
C MET A 1 77.48 33.87 23.07
N LEU A 2 76.19 33.74 22.77
CA LEU A 2 75.32 34.26 21.72
C LEU A 2 73.89 34.35 22.31
N TYR A 3 73.15 35.38 21.91
CA TYR A 3 71.69 35.43 22.01
C TYR A 3 71.08 34.46 20.98
N SER A 4 69.98 33.77 21.32
CA SER A 4 69.08 33.25 20.28
C SER A 4 67.64 33.19 20.81
N SER A 5 66.88 34.21 20.43
CA SER A 5 65.43 34.31 20.60
C SER A 5 64.75 33.49 19.51
N PHE A 6 63.92 32.51 19.88
CA PHE A 6 62.97 31.87 18.96
C PHE A 6 61.55 32.28 19.36
N LEU A 7 60.98 33.18 18.55
CA LEU A 7 59.55 33.48 18.53
C LEU A 7 58.84 32.42 17.69
N LEU A 8 57.89 31.69 18.28
CA LEU A 8 56.95 30.82 17.57
C LEU A 8 55.60 31.55 17.44
N PRO A 9 55.01 31.66 16.23
CA PRO A 9 53.65 32.15 16.06
C PRO A 9 52.65 31.03 16.35
N VAL A 10 51.77 31.24 17.34
CA VAL A 10 50.62 30.36 17.59
C VAL A 10 49.53 30.69 16.57
N LEU A 11 49.32 29.78 15.63
CA LEU A 11 48.21 29.81 14.67
C LEU A 11 46.89 29.49 15.38
N LEU A 12 45.96 30.45 15.42
CA LEU A 12 44.56 30.24 15.80
C LEU A 12 43.83 29.50 14.68
N ALA A 13 43.57 28.20 14.87
CA ALA A 13 42.66 27.45 14.02
C ALA A 13 41.20 27.77 14.40
N LEU A 14 40.47 28.46 13.52
CA LEU A 14 39.03 28.63 13.65
C LEU A 14 38.34 27.31 13.30
N SER A 15 37.82 26.63 14.32
CA SER A 15 36.93 25.49 14.18
C SER A 15 35.59 25.95 13.60
N THR A 16 35.35 25.75 12.30
CA THR A 16 34.02 25.88 11.73
C THR A 16 33.17 24.70 12.20
N SER A 17 32.35 24.93 13.22
CA SER A 17 31.30 24.00 13.62
C SER A 17 30.30 23.88 12.47
N VAL A 18 30.41 22.81 11.67
CA VAL A 18 29.34 22.40 10.78
C VAL A 18 28.19 21.96 11.68
N ALA A 19 27.20 22.84 11.84
CA ALA A 19 25.90 22.43 12.37
C ALA A 19 25.35 21.37 11.41
N ALA A 20 25.40 20.11 11.82
CA ALA A 20 24.66 19.05 11.16
C ALA A 20 23.18 19.46 11.21
N ALA A 21 22.64 19.84 10.05
CA ALA A 21 21.21 20.06 9.91
C ALA A 21 20.51 18.76 10.37
N PRO A 22 19.45 18.84 11.19
CA PRO A 22 18.65 17.67 11.48
C PRO A 22 18.13 17.16 10.13
N SER A 23 18.62 15.99 9.72
CA SER A 23 18.00 15.20 8.66
C SER A 23 16.62 14.83 9.19
N THR A 24 15.61 15.60 8.79
CA THR A 24 14.21 15.24 8.98
C THR A 24 14.09 13.79 8.51
N PRO A 25 13.60 12.86 9.33
CA PRO A 25 13.31 11.53 8.83
C PRO A 25 12.34 11.72 7.67
N THR A 26 12.75 11.29 6.48
CA THR A 26 11.86 11.15 5.33
C THR A 26 10.82 10.13 5.76
N SER A 27 9.72 10.58 6.38
CA SER A 27 8.61 9.72 6.73
C SER A 27 8.10 9.15 5.42
N THR A 28 8.44 7.88 5.14
CA THR A 28 7.84 7.16 4.02
C THR A 28 6.33 7.22 4.23
N GLU A 29 5.65 7.92 3.33
CA GLU A 29 4.21 8.13 3.41
C GLU A 29 3.49 6.78 3.48
N PHE A 30 2.47 6.69 4.33
CA PHE A 30 1.68 5.47 4.45
C PHE A 30 0.99 5.12 3.12
N THR A 31 1.17 3.88 2.67
CA THR A 31 0.46 3.34 1.50
C THR A 31 -0.15 1.98 1.85
N PHE A 32 -1.34 1.72 1.32
CA PHE A 32 -2.00 0.43 1.48
C PHE A 32 -1.23 -0.67 0.74
N ALA A 33 -0.61 -0.36 -0.40
CA ALA A 33 0.25 -1.31 -1.09
C ALA A 33 1.39 -1.79 -0.18
N GLN A 34 2.10 -0.89 0.51
CA GLN A 34 3.16 -1.28 1.44
C GLN A 34 2.61 -2.04 2.65
N TRP A 35 1.53 -1.56 3.26
CA TRP A 35 0.88 -2.25 4.38
C TRP A 35 0.50 -3.70 4.04
N ILE A 36 0.05 -3.95 2.80
CA ILE A 36 -0.23 -5.31 2.34
C ILE A 36 1.05 -6.14 2.15
N GLU A 37 2.13 -5.56 1.62
CA GLU A 37 3.41 -6.29 1.55
C GLU A 37 3.94 -6.65 2.94
N ASP A 38 3.77 -5.77 3.94
CA ASP A 38 4.17 -6.04 5.32
C ASP A 38 3.39 -7.23 5.92
N ILE A 39 2.07 -7.27 5.71
CA ILE A 39 1.23 -8.42 6.12
C ILE A 39 1.63 -9.70 5.38
N ILE A 40 1.97 -9.62 4.10
CA ILE A 40 2.39 -10.80 3.34
C ILE A 40 3.75 -11.32 3.83
N ALA A 41 4.67 -10.41 4.17
CA ALA A 41 6.01 -10.76 4.65
C ALA A 41 5.98 -11.40 6.05
N ASP A 42 5.10 -10.93 6.93
CA ASP A 42 4.87 -11.52 8.25
C ASP A 42 3.37 -11.67 8.55
N PRO A 43 2.70 -12.72 8.08
CA PRO A 43 1.24 -12.89 8.21
C PRO A 43 0.75 -13.04 9.65
N THR A 44 1.63 -13.18 10.63
CA THR A 44 1.32 -13.29 12.06
C THR A 44 1.84 -12.10 12.87
N GLY A 45 2.56 -11.19 12.22
CA GLY A 45 3.15 -10.02 12.83
C GLY A 45 2.13 -9.01 13.35
N ASP A 46 2.63 -8.10 14.17
CA ASP A 46 1.89 -6.96 14.67
C ASP A 46 1.88 -5.86 13.60
N HIS A 47 0.80 -5.83 12.82
CA HIS A 47 0.55 -4.85 11.77
C HIS A 47 -0.54 -3.91 12.23
N LEU A 48 -0.56 -2.69 11.68
CA LEU A 48 -1.70 -1.79 11.86
C LEU A 48 -3.01 -2.54 11.56
N SER A 49 -3.97 -2.42 12.45
CA SER A 49 -5.34 -2.84 12.19
C SER A 49 -5.91 -2.12 10.96
N PRO A 50 -6.94 -2.66 10.30
CA PRO A 50 -7.60 -1.98 9.18
C PRO A 50 -8.01 -0.54 9.50
N GLU A 51 -8.52 -0.28 10.70
CA GLU A 51 -8.90 1.04 11.18
C GLU A 51 -7.68 1.96 11.34
N GLU A 52 -6.59 1.46 11.92
CA GLU A 52 -5.34 2.21 12.06
C GLU A 52 -4.67 2.49 10.72
N ALA A 53 -4.75 1.56 9.77
CA ALA A 53 -4.27 1.74 8.40
C ALA A 53 -5.04 2.85 7.67
N VAL A 54 -6.37 2.87 7.79
CA VAL A 54 -7.20 3.96 7.24
C VAL A 54 -6.91 5.28 7.95
N ALA A 55 -6.71 5.28 9.28
CA ALA A 55 -6.34 6.48 10.03
C ALA A 55 -4.96 7.01 9.59
N ALA A 56 -3.99 6.12 9.37
CA ALA A 56 -2.66 6.47 8.87
C ALA A 56 -2.72 7.07 7.46
N LYS A 57 -3.57 6.53 6.56
CA LYS A 57 -3.79 7.12 5.24
C LYS A 57 -4.43 8.50 5.31
N ASN A 58 -5.39 8.70 6.22
CA ASN A 58 -5.99 10.02 6.45
C ASN A 58 -4.96 11.06 6.95
N ALA A 59 -4.00 10.63 7.76
CA ALA A 59 -2.94 11.49 8.30
C ALA A 59 -1.81 11.78 7.30
N ALA A 60 -1.68 10.99 6.24
CA ALA A 60 -0.68 11.17 5.20
C ALA A 60 -0.97 12.39 4.32
N VAL A 61 0.04 13.24 4.10
CA VAL A 61 -0.04 14.34 3.12
C VAL A 61 0.00 13.72 1.72
N ALA A 62 -1.06 13.90 0.94
CA ALA A 62 -1.19 13.30 -0.38
C ALA A 62 0.03 13.56 -1.27
N SER A 63 0.87 12.55 -1.50
CA SER A 63 1.88 12.60 -2.55
C SER A 63 1.28 12.20 -3.88
N ASN A 64 1.19 13.19 -4.78
CA ASN A 64 0.84 12.97 -6.18
C ASN A 64 2.03 12.36 -6.93
N THR A 65 2.24 11.06 -6.78
CA THR A 65 3.11 10.32 -7.71
C THR A 65 2.28 9.86 -8.91
N LEU A 66 2.80 10.08 -10.11
CA LEU A 66 2.19 9.61 -11.36
C LEU A 66 2.30 8.08 -11.43
N GLY A 67 1.29 7.39 -10.90
CA GLY A 67 1.17 5.94 -10.93
C GLY A 67 0.49 5.39 -12.18
N LYS A 68 0.56 4.06 -12.35
CA LYS A 68 -0.24 3.30 -13.34
C LYS A 68 -1.72 3.70 -13.24
N ARG A 69 -2.42 3.76 -14.38
CA ARG A 69 -3.84 4.15 -14.44
C ARG A 69 -4.73 3.11 -13.76
N ILE A 70 -4.97 3.29 -12.48
CA ILE A 70 -6.02 2.60 -11.74
C ILE A 70 -7.37 3.24 -12.12
N ASN A 71 -8.39 2.42 -12.32
CA ASN A 71 -9.72 2.91 -12.65
C ASN A 71 -10.53 3.17 -11.37
N CYS A 72 -10.72 4.44 -11.02
CA CYS A 72 -11.51 4.89 -9.87
C CYS A 72 -12.96 5.31 -10.22
N ASP A 73 -13.24 5.52 -11.51
CA ASP A 73 -14.48 6.12 -12.02
C ASP A 73 -15.47 5.06 -12.51
N GLN A 74 -15.62 4.00 -11.71
CA GLN A 74 -16.59 2.94 -11.95
C GLN A 74 -17.98 3.37 -11.48
N ASN A 75 -19.04 2.98 -12.19
CA ASN A 75 -20.43 3.21 -11.78
C ASN A 75 -20.90 2.22 -10.70
N TRP A 76 -20.09 2.06 -9.65
CA TRP A 76 -20.35 1.21 -8.48
C TRP A 76 -20.57 2.05 -7.22
N GLY A 77 -21.26 1.46 -6.25
CA GLY A 77 -21.30 1.98 -4.89
C GLY A 77 -19.88 2.01 -4.27
N ARG A 78 -19.63 2.97 -3.38
CA ARG A 78 -18.35 3.07 -2.67
C ARG A 78 -18.40 2.23 -1.40
N ALA A 79 -17.40 1.37 -1.23
CA ALA A 79 -17.21 0.57 -0.03
C ALA A 79 -16.69 1.45 1.11
N ASN A 80 -17.02 1.09 2.35
CA ASN A 80 -16.34 1.62 3.53
C ASN A 80 -14.87 1.20 3.50
N ALA A 81 -13.98 2.15 3.80
CA ALA A 81 -12.54 1.96 3.75
C ALA A 81 -12.05 0.91 4.77
N ASN A 82 -12.57 0.89 6.00
CA ASN A 82 -12.15 -0.04 7.04
C ASN A 82 -12.56 -1.48 6.68
N ASP A 83 -13.79 -1.66 6.20
CA ASP A 83 -14.29 -2.95 5.72
C ASP A 83 -13.47 -3.47 4.53
N ALA A 84 -13.14 -2.58 3.58
CA ALA A 84 -12.32 -2.93 2.43
C ALA A 84 -10.90 -3.30 2.85
N ALA A 85 -10.28 -2.53 3.75
CA ALA A 85 -8.96 -2.81 4.30
C ALA A 85 -8.94 -4.15 5.06
N SER A 86 -9.99 -4.44 5.84
CA SER A 86 -10.18 -5.74 6.49
C SER A 86 -10.18 -6.87 5.47
N CYS A 87 -10.90 -6.70 4.36
CA CYS A 87 -10.92 -7.68 3.28
C CYS A 87 -9.54 -7.89 2.64
N LEU A 88 -8.77 -6.83 2.42
CA LEU A 88 -7.43 -6.96 1.85
C LEU A 88 -6.48 -7.68 2.82
N SER A 89 -6.56 -7.38 4.11
CA SER A 89 -5.75 -8.06 5.13
C SER A 89 -6.09 -9.55 5.25
N ASP A 90 -7.38 -9.92 5.18
CA ASP A 90 -7.82 -11.31 5.16
C ASP A 90 -7.34 -12.06 3.90
N LEU A 91 -7.43 -11.42 2.73
CA LEU A 91 -6.91 -11.99 1.48
C LEU A 91 -5.39 -12.19 1.50
N ALA A 92 -4.64 -11.25 2.08
CA ALA A 92 -3.21 -11.38 2.28
C ALA A 92 -2.86 -12.54 3.21
N ARG A 93 -3.56 -12.70 4.34
CA ARG A 93 -3.33 -13.83 5.26
C ARG A 93 -3.71 -15.17 4.60
N LYS A 94 -4.81 -15.22 3.85
CA LYS A 94 -5.22 -16.41 3.07
C LYS A 94 -4.19 -16.79 2.02
N GLY A 95 -3.66 -15.82 1.28
CA GLY A 95 -2.67 -16.08 0.24
C GLY A 95 -1.33 -16.53 0.82
N ALA A 96 -0.92 -16.01 1.98
CA ALA A 96 0.23 -16.50 2.73
C ALA A 96 0.05 -17.96 3.21
N ALA A 97 -1.18 -18.35 3.54
CA ALA A 97 -1.54 -19.75 3.80
C ALA A 97 -1.65 -20.62 2.51
N GLY A 98 -1.29 -20.08 1.34
CA GLY A 98 -1.31 -20.80 0.06
C GLY A 98 -2.66 -20.81 -0.66
N THR A 99 -3.65 -20.04 -0.18
CA THR A 99 -4.99 -20.00 -0.79
C THR A 99 -4.95 -19.28 -2.14
N ARG A 100 -5.61 -19.88 -3.13
CA ARG A 100 -5.80 -19.29 -4.46
C ARG A 100 -7.18 -18.63 -4.55
N CYS A 101 -7.19 -17.44 -5.14
CA CYS A 101 -8.40 -16.70 -5.48
C CYS A 101 -8.74 -17.03 -6.94
N VAL A 102 -9.85 -17.75 -7.14
CA VAL A 102 -10.20 -18.37 -8.43
C VAL A 102 -11.54 -17.89 -8.94
N VAL A 103 -11.59 -17.51 -10.21
CA VAL A 103 -12.80 -17.28 -10.97
C VAL A 103 -13.02 -18.50 -11.88
N GLY A 104 -14.09 -19.26 -11.67
CA GLY A 104 -14.36 -20.51 -12.38
C GLY A 104 -14.70 -20.34 -13.86
N ASN A 105 -14.92 -21.47 -14.55
CA ASN A 105 -15.39 -21.46 -15.94
C ASN A 105 -16.74 -20.74 -16.04
N ASP A 106 -16.87 -19.86 -17.05
CA ASP A 106 -18.08 -19.07 -17.31
C ASP A 106 -18.59 -18.22 -16.12
N GLN A 107 -17.73 -17.95 -15.13
CA GLN A 107 -18.02 -17.06 -14.00
C GLN A 107 -17.36 -15.68 -14.17
N PHE A 108 -18.06 -14.65 -13.69
CA PHE A 108 -17.62 -13.25 -13.72
C PHE A 108 -18.08 -12.57 -12.42
N GLY A 109 -17.31 -11.60 -11.91
CA GLY A 109 -17.67 -10.87 -10.68
C GLY A 109 -17.70 -11.76 -9.44
N VAL A 110 -16.80 -12.76 -9.35
CA VAL A 110 -16.77 -13.69 -8.22
C VAL A 110 -16.28 -12.97 -6.97
N GLN A 111 -17.05 -13.07 -5.89
CA GLN A 111 -16.70 -12.52 -4.59
C GLN A 111 -15.48 -13.26 -4.00
N MET A 112 -14.38 -12.54 -3.79
CA MET A 112 -13.18 -13.05 -3.13
C MET A 112 -13.22 -12.78 -1.62
N CYS A 113 -13.75 -11.63 -1.23
CA CYS A 113 -14.01 -11.28 0.16
C CYS A 113 -15.23 -10.35 0.26
N ARG A 114 -15.97 -10.46 1.36
CA ARG A 114 -17.02 -9.52 1.75
C ARG A 114 -17.01 -9.33 3.27
N ILE A 115 -16.84 -8.10 3.71
CA ILE A 115 -16.88 -7.68 5.12
C ILE A 115 -17.71 -6.40 5.16
N GLY A 116 -18.70 -6.33 6.04
CA GLY A 116 -19.61 -5.19 6.15
C GLY A 116 -20.20 -4.77 4.80
N ASN A 117 -19.99 -3.52 4.39
CA ASN A 117 -20.43 -3.01 3.08
C ASN A 117 -19.34 -3.05 2.00
N ALA A 118 -18.17 -3.63 2.26
CA ALA A 118 -17.12 -3.78 1.26
C ALA A 118 -17.12 -5.17 0.63
N GLN A 119 -16.92 -5.19 -0.68
CA GLN A 119 -16.68 -6.38 -1.46
C GLN A 119 -15.39 -6.24 -2.27
N VAL A 120 -14.53 -7.26 -2.17
CA VAL A 120 -13.45 -7.48 -3.13
C VAL A 120 -13.89 -8.61 -4.05
N ALA A 121 -14.11 -8.29 -5.32
CA ALA A 121 -14.52 -9.25 -6.34
C ALA A 121 -13.46 -9.35 -7.44
N ALA A 122 -13.40 -10.49 -8.13
CA ALA A 122 -12.59 -10.63 -9.33
C ALA A 122 -13.43 -11.01 -10.55
N SER A 123 -13.07 -10.41 -11.68
CA SER A 123 -13.64 -10.70 -13.00
C SER A 123 -12.53 -11.07 -13.97
N LYS A 124 -12.89 -11.67 -15.10
CA LYS A 124 -11.98 -12.03 -16.20
C LYS A 124 -12.67 -11.77 -17.53
N SER A 125 -11.90 -11.59 -18.60
CA SER A 125 -12.45 -11.48 -19.96
C SER A 125 -12.67 -12.85 -20.62
N GLU A 126 -11.88 -13.85 -20.23
CA GLU A 126 -11.93 -15.20 -20.80
C GLU A 126 -13.00 -16.09 -20.14
N ARG A 127 -13.49 -17.10 -20.87
CA ARG A 127 -14.43 -18.10 -20.35
C ARG A 127 -13.76 -19.20 -19.52
N SER A 128 -12.50 -19.50 -19.81
CA SER A 128 -11.64 -20.43 -19.04
C SER A 128 -11.42 -19.93 -17.61
N ALA A 129 -11.32 -20.86 -16.65
CA ALA A 129 -11.03 -20.53 -15.26
C ALA A 129 -9.69 -19.78 -15.15
N GLN A 130 -9.67 -18.74 -14.31
CA GLN A 130 -8.47 -17.96 -14.02
C GLN A 130 -8.27 -17.90 -12.51
N GLY A 131 -7.03 -17.82 -12.06
CA GLY A 131 -6.76 -17.67 -10.63
C GLY A 131 -5.36 -17.15 -10.35
N ALA A 132 -5.21 -16.48 -9.21
CA ALA A 132 -3.94 -16.01 -8.67
C ALA A 132 -3.83 -16.41 -7.20
N ASN A 133 -2.65 -16.25 -6.60
CA ASN A 133 -2.55 -16.31 -5.14
C ASN A 133 -3.36 -15.14 -4.55
N CYS A 134 -4.05 -15.34 -3.43
CA CYS A 134 -4.83 -14.25 -2.82
C CYS A 134 -3.96 -13.07 -2.36
N ASN A 135 -2.64 -13.26 -2.14
CA ASN A 135 -1.66 -12.19 -1.95
C ASN A 135 -1.65 -11.24 -3.14
N ASP A 136 -1.70 -11.74 -4.38
CA ASP A 136 -1.69 -10.89 -5.57
C ASP A 136 -3.00 -10.11 -5.73
N VAL A 137 -4.12 -10.71 -5.31
CA VAL A 137 -5.41 -10.00 -5.23
C VAL A 137 -5.35 -8.90 -4.18
N ALA A 138 -4.80 -9.18 -3.00
CA ALA A 138 -4.61 -8.21 -1.93
C ALA A 138 -3.69 -7.05 -2.37
N ARG A 139 -2.54 -7.34 -2.99
CA ARG A 139 -1.62 -6.34 -3.56
C ARG A 139 -2.31 -5.42 -4.55
N THR A 140 -3.07 -6.01 -5.47
CA THR A 140 -3.83 -5.26 -6.46
C THR A 140 -4.86 -4.36 -5.78
N GLY A 141 -5.53 -4.87 -4.75
CA GLY A 141 -6.46 -4.09 -3.95
C GLY A 141 -5.77 -2.94 -3.18
N GLY A 142 -4.56 -3.15 -2.66
CA GLY A 142 -3.77 -2.10 -2.01
C GLY A 142 -3.46 -0.94 -2.95
N LEU A 143 -3.08 -1.25 -4.20
CA LEU A 143 -2.92 -0.24 -5.25
C LEU A 143 -4.22 0.53 -5.51
N VAL A 144 -5.35 -0.18 -5.65
CA VAL A 144 -6.67 0.46 -5.84
C VAL A 144 -6.99 1.39 -4.68
N PHE A 145 -6.69 0.97 -3.46
CA PHE A 145 -6.90 1.77 -2.26
C PHE A 145 -6.06 3.04 -2.29
N ASP A 146 -4.77 2.94 -2.61
CA ASP A 146 -3.88 4.10 -2.66
C ASP A 146 -4.30 5.16 -3.68
N SER A 147 -4.93 4.75 -4.79
CA SER A 147 -5.32 5.67 -5.86
C SER A 147 -6.76 6.15 -5.79
N CYS A 148 -7.68 5.33 -5.27
CA CYS A 148 -9.12 5.58 -5.38
C CYS A 148 -9.85 5.81 -4.05
N TRP A 149 -9.12 5.74 -2.94
CA TRP A 149 -9.61 6.13 -1.64
C TRP A 149 -9.97 7.62 -1.58
N ARG A 150 -10.90 7.98 -0.70
CA ARG A 150 -11.32 9.35 -0.43
C ARG A 150 -11.35 9.62 1.08
N SER A 151 -11.10 10.87 1.45
CA SER A 151 -11.13 11.34 2.83
C SER A 151 -12.50 11.22 3.51
N ASP A 152 -13.56 10.93 2.77
CA ASP A 152 -14.87 10.58 3.33
C ASP A 152 -14.94 9.14 3.90
N GLY A 153 -13.80 8.44 3.94
CA GLY A 153 -13.71 7.09 4.49
C GLY A 153 -14.23 6.02 3.53
N THR A 154 -14.24 6.29 2.23
CA THR A 154 -14.75 5.34 1.23
C THR A 154 -13.76 5.05 0.11
N VAL A 155 -13.91 3.90 -0.54
CA VAL A 155 -13.09 3.47 -1.65
C VAL A 155 -13.93 2.76 -2.72
N LYS A 156 -13.59 2.96 -3.98
CA LYS A 156 -14.04 2.09 -5.07
C LYS A 156 -13.02 2.11 -6.19
N GLY A 157 -12.91 1.04 -6.94
CA GLY A 157 -12.09 1.04 -8.13
C GLY A 157 -11.71 -0.34 -8.58
N SER A 158 -10.91 -0.40 -9.62
CA SER A 158 -10.47 -1.65 -10.19
C SER A 158 -9.09 -1.53 -10.82
N GLU A 159 -8.37 -2.64 -10.80
CA GLU A 159 -7.08 -2.79 -11.44
C GLU A 159 -6.88 -4.24 -11.88
N ILE A 160 -6.07 -4.45 -12.91
CA ILE A 160 -5.66 -5.76 -13.38
C ILE A 160 -4.73 -6.40 -12.33
N CYS A 161 -5.04 -7.65 -11.97
CA CYS A 161 -4.33 -8.42 -10.97
C CYS A 161 -2.83 -8.49 -11.27
N VAL A 162 -1.99 -8.08 -10.31
CA VAL A 162 -0.54 -7.99 -10.48
C VAL A 162 0.13 -9.34 -10.74
N GLY A 163 -0.42 -10.42 -10.19
CA GLY A 163 0.19 -11.75 -10.26
C GLY A 163 0.03 -12.43 -11.62
N ASN A 164 -1.17 -12.36 -12.23
CA ASN A 164 -1.46 -13.10 -13.47
C ASN A 164 -1.85 -12.21 -14.66
N ARG A 165 -2.22 -10.95 -14.44
CA ARG A 165 -2.69 -10.00 -15.47
C ARG A 165 -3.90 -10.44 -16.31
N LEU A 166 -4.59 -11.51 -15.91
CA LEU A 166 -5.73 -12.11 -16.61
C LEU A 166 -7.05 -11.90 -15.84
N MET A 167 -6.96 -11.46 -14.59
CA MET A 167 -8.11 -11.08 -13.77
C MET A 167 -8.10 -9.58 -13.50
N GLN A 168 -9.27 -8.99 -13.40
CA GLN A 168 -9.49 -7.66 -12.84
C GLN A 168 -9.98 -7.81 -11.40
N VAL A 169 -9.35 -7.10 -10.46
CA VAL A 169 -9.77 -7.00 -9.06
C VAL A 169 -10.59 -5.73 -8.89
N ASN A 170 -11.74 -5.85 -8.25
CA ASN A 170 -12.70 -4.78 -8.05
C ASN A 170 -12.93 -4.57 -6.55
N ILE A 171 -12.88 -3.33 -6.10
CA ILE A 171 -13.35 -2.90 -4.77
C ILE A 171 -14.62 -2.08 -4.99
N LEU A 172 -15.72 -2.53 -4.37
CA LEU A 172 -17.03 -1.91 -4.51
C LEU A 172 -17.90 -2.19 -3.29
N ALA A 173 -18.98 -1.40 -3.15
CA ALA A 173 -20.10 -1.81 -2.32
C ALA A 173 -21.03 -2.76 -3.12
N PRO A 174 -21.50 -3.86 -2.50
CA PRO A 174 -22.39 -4.84 -3.12
C PRO A 174 -23.83 -4.32 -3.29
#